data_AF-A0A497SK45-F1
#
_entry.id   AF-A0A497SK45-F1
#
_cell.length_a   1.000
_cell.length_b   1.000
_cell.length_c   1.000
_cell.angle_alpha   90.00
_cell.angle_beta   90.00
_cell.angle_gamma   90.00
#
_symmetry.space_group_name_H-M   'P 1'
#
loop_
_entity.id
_entity.type
_entity.pdbx_description
1 polymer ?
#
loop_
_entity_poly.entity_id
_entity_poly.type
_entity_poly.pdbx_seq_one_letter_code
_entity_poly.pdbx_strand_id
1 'polypeptide(L)'
;KKAILCSLFLFLFFPLAYAQLTINPSKFSVEIVGGENITKTISLVWKGEVPVVAYLGYEIEQVNSSFSGSEMRVEFSENPVILEPNKVKKVEVTIATRSNIYPGEYLVKIFANTSIEQVVEEEMVSRIVKKIILENVTVPKNVTVIKWFENKTKISQLEEQIENLENKLANYSSYIEELESEIREKNEAIGFYTKIAIVSGAVLGLVLLFVKKIKK
;
A
#
# COMPACT_ATOMS: atom_id res chain seq x y z
N LYS A 1 -4.97 -11.28 -53.21
CA LYS A 1 -6.32 -11.14 -52.59
C LYS A 1 -6.32 -11.94 -51.29
N LYS A 2 -6.51 -11.25 -50.17
CA LYS A 2 -7.02 -11.69 -48.84
C LYS A 2 -6.62 -13.08 -48.32
N ALA A 3 -5.83 -13.12 -47.23
CA ALA A 3 -6.10 -13.95 -46.04
C ALA A 3 -4.93 -13.93 -45.02
N ILE A 4 -4.60 -12.79 -44.41
CA ILE A 4 -3.82 -12.77 -43.15
C ILE A 4 -4.32 -11.58 -42.30
N LEU A 5 -5.50 -11.73 -41.70
CA LEU A 5 -6.07 -10.71 -40.80
C LEU A 5 -6.91 -11.37 -39.69
N CYS A 6 -6.35 -12.37 -39.00
CA CYS A 6 -7.00 -13.06 -37.87
C CYS A 6 -6.12 -13.20 -36.63
N SER A 7 -4.96 -12.53 -36.57
CA SER A 7 -4.04 -12.65 -35.41
C SER A 7 -4.24 -11.55 -34.35
N LEU A 8 -5.31 -10.75 -34.42
CA LEU A 8 -5.41 -9.51 -33.66
C LEU A 8 -6.69 -9.42 -32.81
N PHE A 9 -7.06 -10.45 -32.05
CA PHE A 9 -8.16 -10.32 -31.07
C PHE A 9 -8.14 -11.43 -30.00
N LEU A 10 -7.06 -11.56 -29.23
CA LEU A 10 -6.96 -12.55 -28.14
C LEU A 10 -6.46 -11.99 -26.79
N PHE A 11 -6.45 -10.66 -26.61
CA PHE A 11 -5.92 -10.02 -25.39
C PHE A 11 -6.90 -9.09 -24.63
N LEU A 12 -8.21 -9.21 -24.85
CA LEU A 12 -9.21 -8.33 -24.21
C LEU A 12 -10.18 -9.04 -23.25
N PHE A 13 -9.72 -10.09 -22.57
CA PHE A 13 -10.44 -10.65 -21.42
C PHE A 13 -9.50 -10.77 -20.21
N PHE A 14 -8.79 -9.69 -19.89
CA PHE A 14 -8.39 -9.52 -18.50
C PHE A 14 -9.67 -9.13 -17.75
N PRO A 15 -10.21 -9.97 -16.84
CA PRO A 15 -11.25 -9.50 -15.95
C PRO A 15 -10.68 -8.28 -15.23
N LEU A 16 -11.21 -7.09 -15.52
CA LEU A 16 -10.95 -5.91 -14.70
C LEU A 16 -11.18 -6.36 -13.27
N ALA A 17 -10.16 -6.23 -12.42
CA ALA A 17 -10.24 -6.56 -11.01
C ALA A 17 -11.33 -5.67 -10.38
N TYR A 18 -12.56 -6.19 -10.37
CA TYR A 18 -13.69 -5.56 -9.73
C TYR A 18 -13.36 -5.35 -8.25
N ALA A 19 -13.76 -4.21 -7.71
CA ALA A 19 -13.60 -3.87 -6.30
C ALA A 19 -14.00 -5.08 -5.42
N GLN A 20 -13.01 -5.71 -4.80
CA GLN A 20 -13.19 -6.95 -4.07
C GLN A 20 -13.79 -6.71 -2.68
N LEU A 21 -13.97 -5.45 -2.25
CA LEU A 21 -14.57 -5.08 -0.98
C LEU A 21 -15.95 -4.44 -1.18
N THR A 22 -16.95 -4.92 -0.45
CA THR A 22 -18.29 -4.31 -0.40
C THR A 22 -18.62 -3.85 1.03
N ILE A 23 -19.19 -2.64 1.14
CA ILE A 23 -19.70 -2.07 2.40
C ILE A 23 -21.23 -1.96 2.32
N ASN A 24 -21.94 -2.42 3.34
CA ASN A 24 -23.41 -2.40 3.42
C ASN A 24 -23.90 -1.94 4.80
N PRO A 25 -24.85 -0.98 4.91
CA PRO A 25 -25.47 -0.23 3.83
C PRO A 25 -24.49 0.75 3.16
N SER A 26 -24.72 1.02 1.88
CA SER A 26 -23.91 1.99 1.12
C SER A 26 -24.19 3.43 1.55
N LYS A 27 -25.37 3.69 2.12
CA LYS A 27 -25.79 4.98 2.68
C LYS A 27 -26.79 4.75 3.81
N PHE A 28 -26.75 5.61 4.82
CA PHE A 28 -27.79 5.70 5.85
C PHE A 28 -27.91 7.16 6.30
N SER A 29 -29.06 7.51 6.89
CA SER A 29 -29.31 8.82 7.48
C SER A 29 -29.58 8.68 8.97
N VAL A 30 -29.14 9.68 9.73
CA VAL A 30 -29.31 9.76 11.17
C VAL A 30 -29.65 11.19 11.57
N GLU A 31 -30.59 11.32 12.50
CA GLU A 31 -30.80 12.55 13.24
C GLU A 31 -30.00 12.43 14.54
N ILE A 32 -29.22 13.46 14.85
CA ILE A 32 -28.38 13.52 16.05
C ILE A 32 -28.50 14.92 16.64
N VAL A 33 -28.67 15.02 17.96
CA VAL A 33 -28.58 16.30 18.65
C VAL A 33 -27.21 16.48 19.28
N GLY A 34 -26.80 17.74 19.49
CA GLY A 34 -25.48 18.05 20.01
C GLY A 34 -25.21 17.42 21.37
N GLY A 35 -24.12 16.65 21.45
CA GLY A 35 -23.70 15.95 22.68
C GLY A 35 -24.15 14.50 22.73
N GLU A 36 -24.88 14.02 21.71
CA GLU A 36 -25.26 12.61 21.59
C GLU A 36 -24.23 11.79 20.82
N ASN A 37 -24.33 10.49 21.03
CA ASN A 37 -23.64 9.46 20.28
C ASN A 37 -24.67 8.55 19.62
N ILE A 38 -24.51 8.26 18.33
CA ILE A 38 -25.32 7.28 17.61
C ILE A 38 -24.42 6.18 17.07
N THR A 39 -24.83 4.93 17.26
CA THR A 39 -24.12 3.76 16.76
C THR A 39 -24.91 3.09 15.65
N LYS A 40 -24.24 2.78 14.54
CA LYS A 40 -24.79 2.03 13.40
C LYS A 40 -23.86 0.88 13.04
N THR A 41 -24.42 -0.23 12.62
CA THR A 41 -23.63 -1.38 12.17
C THR A 41 -23.47 -1.35 10.65
N ILE A 42 -22.24 -1.43 10.17
CA ILE A 42 -21.91 -1.69 8.77
C ILE A 42 -21.40 -3.12 8.61
N SER A 43 -21.60 -3.69 7.43
CA SER A 43 -21.14 -5.02 7.04
C SER A 43 -20.12 -4.90 5.91
N LEU A 44 -18.95 -5.48 6.13
CA LEU A 44 -17.85 -5.57 5.18
C LEU A 44 -17.82 -6.99 4.60
N VAL A 45 -17.71 -7.10 3.28
CA VAL A 45 -17.58 -8.39 2.59
C VAL A 45 -16.42 -8.32 1.62
N TRP A 46 -15.40 -9.14 1.86
CA TRP A 46 -14.28 -9.35 0.95
C TRP A 46 -14.58 -10.50 -0.02
N LYS A 47 -14.38 -10.26 -1.31
CA LYS A 47 -14.62 -11.21 -2.41
C LYS A 47 -13.33 -11.76 -3.01
N GLY A 48 -12.16 -11.34 -2.51
CA GLY A 48 -10.88 -11.93 -2.89
C GLY A 48 -10.70 -13.33 -2.30
N GLU A 49 -9.72 -14.05 -2.83
CA GLU A 49 -9.47 -15.47 -2.51
C GLU A 49 -8.68 -15.67 -1.21
N VAL A 50 -7.92 -14.67 -0.78
CA VAL A 50 -7.08 -14.70 0.44
C VAL A 50 -7.58 -13.70 1.48
N PRO A 51 -7.39 -13.95 2.79
CA PRO A 51 -7.70 -12.97 3.82
C PRO A 51 -6.89 -11.68 3.64
N VAL A 52 -7.49 -10.54 3.99
CA VAL A 52 -6.85 -9.21 3.91
C VAL A 52 -7.12 -8.38 5.15
N VAL A 53 -6.26 -7.40 5.41
CA VAL A 53 -6.51 -6.36 6.42
C VAL A 53 -7.11 -5.14 5.72
N ALA A 54 -8.20 -4.63 6.30
CA ALA A 54 -8.89 -3.43 5.84
C ALA A 54 -8.80 -2.32 6.90
N TYR A 55 -8.38 -1.15 6.47
CA TYR A 55 -8.34 0.06 7.29
C TYR A 55 -9.54 0.94 7.00
N LEU A 56 -10.29 1.26 8.04
CA LEU A 56 -11.45 2.12 7.95
C LEU A 56 -11.04 3.57 8.16
N GLY A 57 -11.54 4.46 7.31
CA GLY A 57 -11.35 5.90 7.41
C GLY A 57 -12.66 6.64 7.21
N TYR A 58 -12.66 7.92 7.56
CA TYR A 58 -13.82 8.77 7.37
C TYR A 58 -13.43 10.21 7.02
N GLU A 59 -14.33 10.88 6.31
CA GLU A 59 -14.29 12.31 6.02
C GLU A 59 -15.65 12.91 6.40
N ILE A 60 -15.64 14.12 6.96
CA ILE A 60 -16.85 14.84 7.35
C ILE A 60 -16.89 16.16 6.59
N GLU A 61 -17.99 16.39 5.89
CA GLU A 61 -18.28 17.64 5.18
C GLU A 61 -19.60 18.20 5.71
N GLN A 62 -19.71 19.54 5.75
CA GLN A 62 -20.97 20.20 6.05
C GLN A 62 -21.53 20.78 4.74
N VAL A 63 -22.78 20.45 4.40
CA VAL A 63 -23.32 20.64 3.05
C VAL A 63 -23.39 22.12 2.64
N ASN A 64 -23.40 23.05 3.60
CA ASN A 64 -23.55 24.50 3.35
C ASN A 64 -22.59 25.41 4.14
N SER A 65 -21.54 24.86 4.77
CA SER A 65 -20.53 25.67 5.49
C SER A 65 -19.23 24.91 5.68
N SER A 66 -18.25 25.55 6.32
CA SER A 66 -16.97 24.91 6.66
C SER A 66 -17.08 24.12 7.96
N PHE A 67 -16.77 22.82 7.92
CA PHE A 67 -16.65 21.99 9.11
C PHE A 67 -15.35 22.29 9.87
N SER A 68 -15.44 22.58 11.17
CA SER A 68 -14.26 22.92 12.01
C SER A 68 -13.38 21.72 12.39
N GLY A 69 -13.83 20.49 12.12
CA GLY A 69 -13.10 19.27 12.46
C GLY A 69 -13.30 18.77 13.90
N SER A 70 -13.75 19.63 14.82
CA SER A 70 -13.78 19.30 16.27
C SER A 70 -15.16 18.95 16.82
N GLU A 71 -16.23 19.28 16.09
CA GLU A 71 -17.62 19.17 16.54
C GLU A 71 -18.20 17.76 16.42
N MET A 72 -17.65 16.95 15.51
CA MET A 72 -18.12 15.59 15.23
C MET A 72 -16.91 14.67 15.04
N ARG A 73 -16.98 13.46 15.62
CA ARG A 73 -15.99 12.41 15.42
C ARG A 73 -16.68 11.09 15.09
N VAL A 74 -15.97 10.24 14.36
CA VAL A 74 -16.45 8.90 14.02
C VAL A 74 -15.45 7.90 14.59
N GLU A 75 -15.98 6.92 15.32
CA GLU A 75 -15.21 5.84 15.93
C GLU A 75 -15.70 4.51 15.38
N PHE A 76 -14.78 3.58 15.15
CA PHE A 76 -15.08 2.23 14.71
C PHE A 76 -14.82 1.26 15.86
N SER A 77 -15.70 0.27 16.06
CA SER A 77 -15.49 -0.75 17.10
C SER A 77 -14.24 -1.61 16.89
N GLU A 78 -13.78 -1.69 15.64
CA GLU A 78 -12.60 -2.45 15.23
C GLU A 78 -11.96 -1.73 14.03
N ASN A 79 -10.68 -1.37 14.15
CA ASN A 79 -9.87 -0.79 13.08
C ASN A 79 -8.38 -0.94 13.45
N PRO A 80 -7.56 -1.68 12.69
CA PRO A 80 -7.86 -2.35 11.43
C PRO A 80 -8.78 -3.57 11.58
N VAL A 81 -9.35 -4.04 10.47
CA VAL A 81 -10.31 -5.15 10.42
C VAL A 81 -9.77 -6.29 9.54
N ILE A 82 -9.74 -7.51 10.06
CA ILE A 82 -9.38 -8.70 9.27
C ILE A 82 -10.63 -9.19 8.53
N LEU A 83 -10.52 -9.30 7.20
CA LEU A 83 -11.58 -9.77 6.31
C LEU A 83 -11.22 -11.12 5.70
N GLU A 84 -12.01 -12.13 6.00
CA GLU A 84 -11.87 -13.45 5.39
C GLU A 84 -12.64 -13.55 4.06
N PRO A 85 -12.15 -14.35 3.09
CA PRO A 85 -12.82 -14.58 1.81
C PRO A 85 -14.29 -14.94 1.95
N ASN A 86 -15.15 -14.16 1.31
CA ASN A 86 -16.60 -14.35 1.24
C ASN A 86 -17.34 -14.37 2.59
N LYS A 87 -16.70 -13.96 3.69
CA LYS A 87 -17.37 -13.85 4.99
C LYS A 87 -17.78 -12.42 5.28
N VAL A 88 -18.94 -12.29 5.92
CA VAL A 88 -19.47 -11.00 6.38
C VAL A 88 -18.81 -10.66 7.71
N LYS A 89 -18.16 -9.50 7.78
CA LYS A 89 -17.64 -8.92 9.01
C LYS A 89 -18.48 -7.71 9.38
N LYS A 90 -19.02 -7.68 10.59
CA LYS A 90 -19.80 -6.54 11.10
C LYS A 90 -18.88 -5.63 11.91
N VAL A 91 -19.00 -4.33 11.68
CA VAL A 91 -18.27 -3.29 12.42
C VAL A 91 -19.28 -2.25 12.87
N GLU A 92 -19.20 -1.84 14.13
CA GLU A 92 -20.02 -0.75 14.64
C GLU A 92 -19.31 0.58 14.38
N VAL A 93 -20.07 1.55 13.90
CA VAL A 93 -19.66 2.91 13.62
C VAL A 93 -20.40 3.81 14.58
N THR A 94 -19.67 4.45 15.49
CA THR A 94 -20.21 5.41 16.44
C THR A 94 -19.89 6.82 15.97
N ILE A 95 -20.92 7.60 15.69
CA ILE A 95 -20.82 9.01 15.38
C ILE A 95 -21.12 9.76 16.68
N ALA A 96 -20.14 10.52 17.17
CA ALA A 96 -20.24 11.28 18.40
C ALA A 96 -20.17 12.78 18.08
N THR A 97 -21.07 13.56 18.66
CA THR A 97 -21.14 15.02 18.46
C THR A 97 -20.85 15.76 19.76
N ARG A 98 -20.30 16.97 19.66
CA ARG A 98 -20.20 17.89 20.79
C ARG A 98 -21.51 18.65 20.99
N SER A 99 -21.76 19.12 22.21
CA SER A 99 -22.95 19.90 22.55
C SER A 99 -23.09 21.20 21.76
N ASN A 100 -22.01 21.73 21.19
CA ASN A 100 -21.97 22.97 20.42
C ASN A 100 -21.85 22.76 18.91
N ILE A 101 -22.22 21.58 18.39
CA ILE A 101 -22.28 21.35 16.94
C ILE A 101 -23.23 22.33 16.25
N TYR A 102 -22.82 22.87 15.10
CA TYR A 102 -23.66 23.79 14.35
C TYR A 102 -24.88 23.04 13.75
N PRO A 103 -26.10 23.59 13.81
CA PRO A 103 -27.26 22.94 13.19
C PRO A 103 -27.11 22.90 11.67
N GLY A 104 -27.39 21.74 11.06
CA GLY A 104 -27.37 21.60 9.60
C GLY A 104 -27.20 20.16 9.14
N GLU A 105 -27.00 20.00 7.83
CA GLU A 105 -26.74 18.70 7.21
C GLU A 105 -25.23 18.44 7.10
N TYR A 106 -24.84 17.24 7.52
CA TYR A 106 -23.47 16.75 7.47
C TYR A 106 -23.39 15.50 6.61
N LEU A 107 -22.37 15.42 5.76
CA LEU A 107 -22.04 14.26 4.97
C LEU A 107 -20.82 13.57 5.59
N VAL A 108 -21.04 12.37 6.14
CA VAL A 108 -19.96 11.51 6.64
C VAL A 108 -19.67 10.45 5.59
N LYS A 109 -18.52 10.57 4.92
CA LYS A 109 -18.01 9.56 3.98
C LYS A 109 -17.21 8.55 4.77
N ILE A 110 -17.60 7.28 4.71
CA ILE A 110 -16.82 6.17 5.29
C ILE A 110 -16.20 5.41 4.13
N PHE A 111 -14.91 5.16 4.21
CA PHE A 111 -14.18 4.39 3.22
C PHE A 111 -13.36 3.30 3.90
N ALA A 112 -13.04 2.26 3.14
CA ALA A 112 -12.23 1.15 3.60
C ALA A 112 -11.14 0.88 2.57
N ASN A 113 -9.89 0.92 3.01
CA ASN A 113 -8.74 0.64 2.17
C ASN A 113 -8.18 -0.75 2.51
N THR A 114 -8.08 -1.61 1.51
CA THR A 114 -7.46 -2.93 1.64
C THR A 114 -6.10 -2.88 0.97
N SER A 115 -5.05 -3.21 1.72
CA SER A 115 -3.74 -3.42 1.12
C SER A 115 -3.35 -4.89 1.23
N ILE A 116 -3.07 -5.51 0.08
CA ILE A 116 -2.59 -6.89 0.01
C ILE A 116 -1.11 -6.94 0.44
N GLU A 117 -0.35 -5.87 0.20
CA GLU A 117 1.06 -5.73 0.57
C GLU A 117 1.25 -5.50 2.07
N GLN A 118 0.27 -4.86 2.73
CA GLN A 118 0.31 -4.63 4.18
C GLN A 118 0.04 -5.89 5.01
N VAL A 119 -0.42 -7.03 4.45
CA VAL A 119 -0.51 -8.27 5.26
C VAL A 119 0.88 -8.81 5.59
N VAL A 120 1.86 -8.64 4.68
CA VAL A 120 3.25 -9.04 4.91
C VAL A 120 3.95 -8.03 5.84
N GLU A 121 3.65 -6.74 5.66
CA GLU A 121 4.23 -5.66 6.47
C GLU A 121 3.58 -5.55 7.86
N GLU A 122 2.28 -5.77 8.02
CA GLU A 122 1.58 -5.82 9.31
C GLU A 122 1.74 -7.14 10.03
N GLU A 123 2.02 -8.29 9.40
CA GLU A 123 2.50 -9.43 10.19
C GLU A 123 3.86 -9.12 10.84
N MET A 124 4.72 -8.35 10.15
CA MET A 124 5.97 -7.87 10.75
C MET A 124 5.72 -6.77 11.77
N VAL A 125 4.91 -5.76 11.45
CA VAL A 125 4.61 -4.62 12.32
C VAL A 125 3.72 -5.02 13.48
N SER A 126 2.76 -5.94 13.37
CA SER A 126 2.02 -6.47 14.52
C SER A 126 2.86 -7.37 15.41
N ARG A 127 3.88 -8.07 14.88
CA ARG A 127 4.94 -8.70 15.71
C ARG A 127 5.83 -7.65 16.41
N ILE A 128 6.02 -6.48 15.80
CA ILE A 128 6.79 -5.35 16.35
C ILE A 128 5.95 -4.44 17.29
N VAL A 129 4.64 -4.28 17.06
CA VAL A 129 3.73 -3.35 17.74
C VAL A 129 2.92 -4.04 18.83
N LYS A 130 2.62 -5.36 18.74
CA LYS A 130 2.28 -6.15 19.95
C LYS A 130 3.42 -6.15 20.97
N LYS A 131 4.62 -5.68 20.60
CA LYS A 131 5.74 -5.46 21.52
C LYS A 131 5.86 -4.02 22.03
N ILE A 132 5.09 -3.05 21.49
CA ILE A 132 5.24 -1.62 21.81
C ILE A 132 3.99 -1.00 22.44
N ILE A 133 2.79 -1.59 22.33
CA ILE A 133 1.62 -1.10 23.06
C ILE A 133 1.40 -1.95 24.31
N LEU A 134 2.00 -1.52 25.43
CA LEU A 134 1.41 -1.76 26.74
C LEU A 134 0.82 -0.44 27.27
N GLU A 135 -0.50 -0.43 27.36
CA GLU A 135 -1.27 0.41 28.27
C GLU A 135 -0.62 0.44 29.65
N ASN A 136 -0.69 1.61 30.30
CA ASN A 136 -0.69 1.77 31.76
C ASN A 136 -0.06 0.62 32.55
N VAL A 137 1.27 0.51 32.48
CA VAL A 137 2.01 -0.56 33.16
C VAL A 137 1.88 -0.34 34.66
N THR A 138 0.98 -1.09 35.29
CA THR A 138 1.09 -1.35 36.72
C THR A 138 2.40 -2.14 36.87
N VAL A 139 3.44 -1.46 37.35
CA VAL A 139 4.76 -2.07 37.57
C VAL A 139 4.54 -3.35 38.39
N PRO A 140 4.82 -4.55 37.85
CA PRO A 140 4.73 -5.75 38.65
C PRO A 140 5.66 -5.57 39.83
N LYS A 141 5.21 -5.93 41.03
CA LYS A 141 5.83 -5.69 42.36
C LYS A 141 7.26 -6.25 42.53
N ASN A 142 7.88 -6.73 41.45
CA ASN A 142 9.15 -7.44 41.40
C ASN A 142 10.10 -6.96 40.28
N VAL A 143 9.88 -5.78 39.67
CA VAL A 143 10.90 -5.13 38.84
C VAL A 143 11.72 -4.21 39.73
N THR A 144 12.92 -4.64 40.10
CA THR A 144 13.88 -3.78 40.81
C THR A 144 14.36 -2.66 39.89
N VAL A 145 14.57 -1.46 40.45
CA VAL A 145 15.03 -0.25 39.75
C VAL A 145 16.22 -0.52 38.82
N ILE A 146 17.10 -1.45 39.20
CA ILE A 146 18.28 -1.88 38.44
C ILE A 146 17.90 -2.49 37.08
N LYS A 147 16.92 -3.41 37.03
CA LYS A 147 16.46 -4.03 35.78
C LYS A 147 15.81 -3.02 34.82
N TRP A 148 15.20 -1.97 35.36
CA TRP A 148 14.63 -0.91 34.53
C TRP A 148 15.71 -0.11 33.81
N PHE A 149 16.80 0.25 34.50
CA PHE A 149 17.95 0.92 33.88
C PHE A 149 18.64 0.03 32.85
N GLU A 150 18.86 -1.25 33.14
CA GLU A 150 19.43 -2.21 32.19
C GLU A 150 18.59 -2.32 30.91
N ASN A 151 17.27 -2.40 31.04
CA ASN A 151 16.37 -2.45 29.90
C ASN A 151 16.42 -1.15 29.08
N LYS A 152 16.48 0.01 29.74
CA LYS A 152 16.59 1.31 29.07
C LYS A 152 17.89 1.43 28.27
N THR A 153 19.02 1.01 28.86
CA THR A 153 20.30 0.98 28.16
C THR A 153 20.27 0.04 26.96
N LYS A 154 19.66 -1.15 27.13
CA LYS A 154 19.54 -2.12 26.04
C LYS A 154 18.65 -1.62 24.89
N ILE A 155 17.58 -0.88 25.21
CA ILE A 155 16.73 -0.23 24.20
C ILE A 155 17.55 0.80 23.41
N SER A 156 18.28 1.67 24.09
CA SER A 156 19.12 2.68 23.43
C SER A 156 20.20 2.06 22.53
N GLN A 157 20.80 0.95 22.96
CA GLN A 157 21.76 0.20 22.12
C GLN A 157 21.11 -0.42 20.88
N LEU A 158 19.87 -0.90 21.01
CA LEU A 158 19.14 -1.45 19.87
C LEU A 158 18.71 -0.35 18.89
N GLU A 159 18.34 0.83 19.38
CA GLU A 159 18.02 2.00 18.56
C GLU A 159 19.24 2.44 17.73
N GLU A 160 20.42 2.52 18.35
CA GLU A 160 21.67 2.83 17.65
C GLU A 160 22.03 1.77 16.59
N GLN A 161 21.79 0.49 16.89
CA GLN A 161 21.98 -0.60 15.92
C GLN A 161 21.03 -0.48 14.72
N ILE A 162 19.78 -0.08 14.95
CA ILE A 162 18.79 0.15 13.88
C ILE A 162 19.26 1.31 12.99
N GLU A 163 19.62 2.45 13.57
CA GLU A 163 20.11 3.62 12.81
C GLU A 163 21.34 3.28 11.95
N ASN A 164 22.27 2.48 12.50
CA ASN A 164 23.44 2.02 11.73
C ASN A 164 23.05 1.10 10.57
N LEU A 165 22.06 0.22 10.77
CA LEU A 165 21.56 -0.65 9.69
C LEU A 165 20.84 0.14 8.60
N GLU A 166 20.04 1.14 8.97
CA GLU A 166 19.37 2.04 8.01
C GLU A 166 20.39 2.80 7.16
N ASN A 167 21.44 3.33 7.79
CA ASN A 167 22.54 4.00 7.07
C ASN A 167 23.27 3.06 6.10
N LYS A 168 23.53 1.81 6.51
CA LYS A 168 24.12 0.80 5.60
C LYS A 168 23.21 0.49 4.43
N LEU A 169 21.90 0.38 4.66
CA LEU A 169 20.93 0.10 3.61
C LEU A 169 20.87 1.26 2.60
N ALA A 170 20.86 2.51 3.06
CA ALA A 170 20.94 3.68 2.18
C ALA A 170 22.21 3.67 1.32
N ASN A 171 23.36 3.33 1.91
CA ASN A 171 24.62 3.22 1.17
C ASN A 171 24.57 2.11 0.10
N TYR A 172 24.00 0.95 0.43
CA TYR A 172 23.85 -0.14 -0.54
C TYR A 172 22.89 0.23 -1.66
N SER A 173 21.79 0.94 -1.38
CA SER A 173 20.89 1.44 -2.42
C SER A 173 21.62 2.38 -3.39
N SER A 174 22.42 3.31 -2.87
CA SER A 174 23.23 4.20 -3.71
C SER A 174 24.24 3.44 -4.58
N TYR A 175 24.86 2.39 -4.03
CA TYR A 175 25.80 1.55 -4.79
C TYR A 175 25.11 0.75 -5.90
N ILE A 176 23.88 0.28 -5.66
CA ILE A 176 23.07 -0.39 -6.68
C ILE A 176 22.73 0.58 -7.82
N GLU A 177 22.31 1.81 -7.52
CA GLU A 177 22.03 2.82 -8.54
C GLU A 177 23.26 3.14 -9.42
N GLU A 178 24.45 3.20 -8.80
CA GLU A 178 25.71 3.40 -9.53
C GLU A 178 25.99 2.22 -10.48
N LEU A 179 25.87 0.98 -9.98
CA LEU A 179 26.06 -0.23 -10.78
C LEU A 179 25.04 -0.34 -11.93
N GLU A 180 23.78 0.01 -11.69
CA GLU A 180 22.74 0.04 -12.73
C GLU A 180 23.07 1.04 -13.83
N SER A 181 23.62 2.21 -13.46
CA SER A 181 24.08 3.19 -14.44
C SER A 181 25.27 2.68 -15.26
N GLU A 182 26.25 2.01 -14.62
CA GLU A 182 27.40 1.42 -15.32
C GLU A 182 26.97 0.31 -16.30
N ILE A 183 26.02 -0.54 -15.88
CA ILE A 183 25.45 -1.60 -16.74
C ILE A 183 24.76 -0.98 -17.96
N ARG A 184 23.98 0.10 -17.77
CA ARG A 184 23.31 0.81 -18.86
C ARG A 184 24.32 1.34 -19.87
N GLU A 185 25.38 2.00 -19.42
CA GLU A 185 26.44 2.53 -20.28
C GLU A 185 27.13 1.41 -21.09
N LYS A 186 27.49 0.30 -20.45
CA LYS A 186 28.09 -0.85 -21.13
C LYS A 186 27.15 -1.48 -22.16
N ASN A 187 25.85 -1.56 -21.86
CA ASN A 187 24.86 -2.08 -22.79
C ASN A 187 24.69 -1.20 -24.03
N GLU A 188 24.75 0.14 -23.87
CA GLU A 188 24.75 1.06 -25.00
C GLU A 188 25.98 0.87 -25.89
N ALA A 189 27.16 0.72 -25.29
CA ALA A 189 28.40 0.44 -26.03
C ALA A 189 28.32 -0.88 -26.81
N ILE A 190 27.83 -1.97 -26.19
CA ILE A 190 27.61 -3.26 -26.86
C ILE A 190 26.62 -3.10 -28.03
N GLY A 191 25.54 -2.36 -27.83
CA GLY A 191 24.56 -2.06 -28.88
C GLY A 191 25.19 -1.34 -30.07
N PHE A 192 26.10 -0.40 -29.83
CA PHE A 192 26.86 0.31 -30.86
C PHE A 192 27.78 -0.64 -31.65
N TYR A 193 28.59 -1.45 -30.98
CA TYR A 193 29.48 -2.41 -31.64
C TYR A 193 28.73 -3.46 -32.47
N THR A 194 27.59 -3.93 -31.96
CA THR A 194 26.73 -4.89 -32.68
C THR A 194 26.23 -4.30 -33.99
N LYS A 195 25.82 -3.02 -34.00
CA LYS A 195 25.41 -2.32 -35.23
C LYS A 195 26.56 -2.22 -36.24
N ILE A 196 27.78 -1.90 -35.79
CA ILE A 196 28.97 -1.85 -36.66
C ILE A 196 29.25 -3.22 -37.29
N ALA A 197 29.19 -4.29 -36.51
CA ALA A 197 29.45 -5.65 -37.00
C ALA A 197 28.44 -6.09 -38.09
N ILE A 198 27.16 -5.74 -37.93
CA ILE A 198 26.14 -6.00 -38.95
C ILE A 198 26.45 -5.25 -40.24
N VAL A 199 26.83 -3.97 -40.15
CA VAL A 199 27.16 -3.14 -41.32
C VAL A 199 28.41 -3.66 -42.02
N SER A 200 29.47 -3.99 -41.30
CA SER A 200 30.71 -4.51 -41.90
C SER A 200 30.50 -5.86 -42.58
N GLY A 201 29.72 -6.76 -41.97
CA GLY A 201 29.33 -8.03 -42.58
C GLY A 201 28.54 -7.86 -43.89
N ALA A 202 27.59 -6.91 -43.92
CA ALA A 202 26.82 -6.60 -45.13
C ALA A 202 27.71 -6.06 -46.26
N VAL A 203 28.64 -5.15 -45.95
CA VAL A 203 29.61 -4.62 -46.92
C VAL A 203 30.50 -5.73 -47.47
N LEU A 204 31.02 -6.61 -46.62
CA LEU A 204 31.87 -7.73 -47.05
C LEU A 204 31.13 -8.68 -47.99
N GLY A 205 29.87 -8.98 -47.67
CA GLY A 205 28.99 -9.79 -48.53
C GLY A 205 28.78 -9.18 -49.92
N LEU A 206 28.58 -7.86 -50.00
CA LEU A 206 28.47 -7.15 -51.27
C LEU A 206 29.77 -7.22 -52.08
N VAL A 207 30.93 -6.99 -51.45
CA VAL A 207 32.23 -7.08 -52.12
C VAL A 207 32.46 -8.48 -52.70
N LEU A 208 32.15 -9.54 -51.95
CA LEU A 208 32.27 -10.92 -52.43
C LEU A 208 31.36 -11.21 -53.64
N LEU A 209 30.13 -10.67 -53.64
CA LEU A 209 29.22 -10.78 -54.78
C LEU A 209 29.78 -10.06 -56.03
N PHE A 210 30.36 -8.87 -55.87
CA PHE A 210 31.00 -8.14 -56.96
C PHE A 210 32.21 -8.88 -57.53
N VAL A 211 33.11 -9.39 -56.67
CA VAL A 211 34.29 -10.16 -57.10
C VAL A 211 33.87 -11.43 -57.85
N LYS A 212 32.81 -12.12 -57.38
CA LYS A 212 32.27 -13.31 -58.05
C LYS A 212 31.69 -12.99 -59.43
N LYS A 213 31.12 -11.79 -59.61
CA LYS A 213 30.57 -11.32 -60.90
C LYS A 213 31.67 -10.98 -61.90
N ILE A 214 32.80 -10.41 -61.46
CA ILE A 214 33.94 -10.05 -62.33
C ILE A 214 34.68 -11.29 -62.84
N LYS A 215 34.70 -12.38 -62.07
CA LYS A 215 35.36 -13.64 -62.43
C LYS A 215 34.54 -14.55 -63.37
N LYS A 216 33.30 -14.19 -63.69
CA LYS A 216 32.42 -14.89 -64.64
C LYS A 216 32.37 -14.13 -65.95
#